data_AF-A0A941ZNN7-F1
#
_entry.id   AF-A0A941ZNN7-F1
#
_cell.length_a   1.000
_cell.length_b   1.000
_cell.length_c   1.000
_cell.angle_alpha   90.00
_cell.angle_beta   90.00
_cell.angle_gamma   90.00
#
_symmetry.space_group_name_H-M   'P 1'
#
loop_
_entity.id
_entity.type
_entity.pdbx_description
1 polymer ?
#
loop_
_entity_poly.entity_id
_entity_poly.type
_entity_poly.pdbx_seq_one_letter_code
_entity_poly.pdbx_strand_id
1 'polypeptide(L)'
;MCAPALIRDPSRRLESPRDLQRHVLLHLDYPAGRGSWLDWGTWLAALGVADLKPAAALHFTQYDQMIQAAIAGQGVALGRSPLVGHLVREGTLAVPFAKSETVPRAYFLIESALAAGKPQVQAFAAWLRDEAARDGLPGAAG
;
A
#
# COMPACT_ATOMS: atom_id res chain seq x y z
N MET A 1 5.12 1.08 4.91
CA MET A 1 5.95 2.13 4.28
C MET A 1 5.93 3.38 5.14
N CYS A 2 7.01 4.15 5.13
CA CYS A 2 7.17 5.39 5.90
C CYS A 2 8.26 6.26 5.27
N ALA A 3 8.42 7.50 5.74
CA ALA A 3 9.57 8.32 5.40
C ALA A 3 10.89 7.62 5.80
N PRO A 4 11.97 7.70 5.00
CA PRO A 4 13.26 7.10 5.33
C PRO A 4 13.83 7.55 6.68
N ALA A 5 13.51 8.77 7.12
CA ALA A 5 13.93 9.30 8.41
C ALA A 5 13.44 8.45 9.60
N LEU A 6 12.26 7.82 9.49
CA LEU A 6 11.74 6.94 10.55
C LEU A 6 12.59 5.67 10.70
N ILE A 7 13.10 5.12 9.60
CA ILE A 7 13.97 3.94 9.63
C ILE A 7 15.35 4.28 10.20
N ARG A 8 15.80 5.51 9.96
CA ARG A 8 17.11 6.00 10.41
C ARG A 8 17.12 6.50 11.86
N ASP A 9 15.97 6.58 12.53
CA ASP A 9 15.88 7.02 13.94
C ASP A 9 16.31 5.87 14.87
N PRO A 10 17.49 5.96 15.53
CA PRO A 10 17.97 4.89 16.40
C PRO A 10 17.15 4.76 17.70
N SER A 11 16.41 5.80 18.10
CA SER A 11 15.54 5.76 19.28
C SER A 11 14.26 4.95 19.04
N ARG A 12 13.85 4.85 17.78
CA ARG A 12 12.65 4.14 17.32
C ARG A 12 13.02 3.22 16.17
N ARG A 13 13.80 2.18 16.50
CA ARG A 13 14.17 1.11 15.57
C ARG A 13 12.90 0.53 14.93
N LEU A 14 13.00 0.25 13.63
CA LEU A 14 11.92 -0.32 12.81
C LEU A 14 12.49 -1.44 11.94
N GLU A 15 12.96 -2.52 12.59
CA GLU A 15 13.65 -3.64 11.94
C GLU A 15 12.75 -4.87 11.81
N SER A 16 11.75 -5.00 12.69
CA SER A 16 10.80 -6.10 12.74
C SER A 16 9.36 -5.61 12.90
N PRO A 17 8.35 -6.41 12.51
CA PRO A 17 6.94 -6.04 12.71
C PRO A 17 6.60 -5.70 14.17
N ARG A 18 7.27 -6.33 15.16
CA ARG A 18 7.03 -6.01 16.58
C ARG A 18 7.45 -4.60 16.97
N ASP A 19 8.35 -3.98 16.21
CA ASP A 19 8.79 -2.62 16.49
C ASP A 19 7.70 -1.57 16.23
N LEU A 20 6.68 -1.91 15.45
CA LEU A 20 5.51 -1.05 15.20
C LEU A 20 4.80 -0.59 16.47
N GLN A 21 4.99 -1.29 17.60
CA GLN A 21 4.51 -0.85 18.92
C GLN A 21 5.03 0.54 19.34
N ARG A 22 6.13 1.01 18.75
CA ARG A 22 6.77 2.31 19.02
C ARG A 22 6.39 3.39 18.02
N HIS A 23 5.60 3.06 17.01
CA HIS A 23 5.26 3.94 15.91
C HIS A 23 3.77 4.23 15.85
N VAL A 24 3.44 5.35 15.20
CA VAL A 24 2.07 5.67 14.82
C VAL A 24 1.71 4.85 13.59
N LEU A 25 0.59 4.15 13.63
CA LEU A 25 0.04 3.46 12.46
C LEU A 25 -0.96 4.36 11.75
N LEU A 26 -0.79 4.48 10.44
CA LEU A 26 -1.68 5.23 9.57
C LEU A 26 -2.70 4.27 8.98
N HIS A 27 -3.98 4.51 9.26
CA HIS A 27 -5.12 3.71 8.84
C HIS A 27 -5.86 4.39 7.70
N LEU A 28 -6.26 3.59 6.71
CA LEU A 28 -7.24 4.00 5.72
C LEU A 28 -8.59 3.36 6.05
N ASP A 29 -9.52 4.19 6.49
CA ASP A 29 -10.89 3.82 6.76
C ASP A 29 -11.66 3.70 5.44
N TYR A 30 -12.34 2.59 5.26
CA TYR A 30 -13.23 2.36 4.12
C TYR A 30 -14.69 2.59 4.54
N PRO A 31 -15.54 3.07 3.62
CA PRO A 31 -16.97 3.09 3.84
C PRO A 31 -17.49 1.70 4.25
N ALA A 32 -18.43 1.68 5.19
CA ALA A 32 -18.98 0.45 5.76
C ALA A 32 -19.40 -0.55 4.68
N GLY A 33 -19.03 -1.82 4.88
CA GLY A 33 -19.36 -2.93 3.96
C GLY A 33 -18.33 -3.21 2.87
N ARG A 34 -17.27 -2.38 2.72
CA ARG A 34 -16.11 -2.73 1.88
C ARG A 34 -14.95 -3.16 2.77
N GLY A 35 -14.50 -4.41 2.66
CA GLY A 35 -13.33 -4.90 3.37
C GLY A 35 -12.10 -4.04 3.06
N SER A 36 -11.35 -3.66 4.10
CA SER A 36 -10.16 -2.82 3.94
C SER A 36 -9.05 -3.58 3.21
N TRP A 37 -8.47 -2.93 2.19
CA TRP A 37 -7.29 -3.46 1.47
C TRP A 37 -6.01 -3.26 2.27
N LEU A 38 -6.05 -2.39 3.27
CA LEU A 38 -4.92 -1.88 4.04
C LEU A 38 -5.28 -1.98 5.52
N ASP A 39 -5.60 -3.20 5.94
CA ASP A 39 -6.02 -3.49 7.31
C ASP A 39 -4.85 -3.94 8.15
N TRP A 40 -4.49 -3.13 9.16
CA TRP A 40 -3.43 -3.46 10.10
C TRP A 40 -3.75 -4.72 10.92
N GLY A 41 -5.01 -4.97 11.27
CA GLY A 41 -5.40 -6.16 12.03
C GLY A 41 -5.06 -7.46 11.28
N THR A 42 -5.51 -7.55 10.03
CA THR A 42 -5.21 -8.66 9.11
C THR A 42 -3.71 -8.80 8.88
N TRP A 43 -3.00 -7.69 8.63
CA TRP A 43 -1.55 -7.71 8.35
C TRP A 43 -0.73 -8.16 9.57
N LEU A 44 -1.06 -7.67 10.78
CA LEU A 44 -0.39 -8.06 12.02
C LEU A 44 -0.70 -9.52 12.39
N ALA A 45 -1.93 -9.99 12.14
CA ALA A 45 -2.30 -11.39 12.35
C ALA A 45 -1.54 -12.34 11.43
N ALA A 46 -1.40 -12.01 10.14
CA ALA A 46 -0.61 -12.79 9.19
C ALA A 46 0.86 -12.95 9.64
N LEU A 47 1.40 -11.95 10.34
CA LEU A 47 2.77 -11.96 10.85
C LEU A 47 2.92 -12.52 12.28
N GLY A 48 1.84 -13.08 12.86
CA GLY A 48 1.88 -13.67 14.20
C GLY A 48 2.04 -12.66 15.34
N VAL A 49 1.66 -11.39 15.10
CA VAL A 49 1.79 -10.27 16.06
C VAL A 49 0.46 -9.53 16.25
N ALA A 50 -0.67 -10.26 16.20
CA ALA A 50 -2.02 -9.70 16.34
C ALA A 50 -2.26 -8.99 17.69
N ASP A 51 -1.47 -9.33 18.72
CA ASP A 51 -1.50 -8.72 20.06
C ASP A 51 -0.83 -7.34 20.12
N LEU A 52 -0.16 -6.92 19.03
CA LEU A 52 0.60 -5.67 18.99
C LEU A 52 -0.32 -4.46 19.16
N LYS A 53 0.05 -3.59 20.10
CA LYS A 53 -0.57 -2.27 20.28
C LYS A 53 0.41 -1.19 19.80
N PRO A 54 0.04 -0.37 18.80
CA PRO A 54 0.89 0.70 18.33
C PRO A 54 0.99 1.84 19.36
N ALA A 55 1.95 2.74 19.17
CA ALA A 55 2.11 3.90 20.05
C ALA A 55 0.92 4.87 19.93
N ALA A 56 0.37 4.99 18.71
CA ALA A 56 -0.88 5.67 18.41
C ALA A 56 -1.42 5.22 17.05
N ALA A 57 -2.63 5.66 16.72
CA ALA A 57 -3.23 5.47 15.39
C ALA A 57 -3.73 6.82 14.85
N LEU A 58 -3.52 7.04 13.54
CA LEU A 58 -4.16 8.14 12.79
C LEU A 58 -5.02 7.54 11.69
N HIS A 59 -6.21 8.09 11.52
CA HIS A 59 -7.22 7.58 10.60
C HIS A 59 -7.48 8.57 9.46
N PHE A 60 -7.53 8.03 8.25
CA PHE A 60 -7.77 8.78 7.02
C PHE A 60 -8.88 8.12 6.23
N THR A 61 -9.67 8.89 5.50
CA THR A 61 -10.68 8.35 4.56
C THR A 61 -10.20 8.41 3.11
N GLN A 62 -9.10 9.11 2.84
CA GLN A 62 -8.50 9.28 1.51
C GLN A 62 -7.07 8.74 1.49
N TYR A 63 -6.76 7.95 0.46
CA TYR A 63 -5.47 7.25 0.35
C TYR A 63 -4.30 8.22 0.14
N ASP A 64 -4.48 9.25 -0.68
CA ASP A 64 -3.49 10.29 -0.94
C ASP A 64 -3.09 11.03 0.34
N GLN A 65 -4.07 11.41 1.18
CA GLN A 65 -3.82 12.07 2.46
C GLN A 65 -2.98 11.18 3.41
N MET A 66 -3.31 9.89 3.50
CA MET A 66 -2.55 8.92 4.30
C MET A 66 -1.11 8.78 3.79
N ILE A 67 -0.90 8.74 2.47
CA ILE A 67 0.44 8.66 1.89
C ILE A 67 1.23 9.95 2.12
N GLN A 68 0.61 11.13 1.99
CA GLN A 68 1.27 12.40 2.33
C GLN A 68 1.70 12.46 3.81
N ALA A 69 0.86 11.95 4.72
CA ALA A 69 1.23 11.80 6.13
C ALA A 69 2.44 10.87 6.33
N ALA A 70 2.50 9.77 5.57
CA ALA A 70 3.64 8.84 5.61
C ALA A 70 4.94 9.49 5.10
N ILE A 71 4.86 10.26 4.01
CA ILE A 71 5.97 11.05 3.45
C ILE A 71 6.45 12.10 4.46
N ALA A 72 5.52 12.77 5.13
CA ALA A 72 5.80 13.76 6.17
C ALA A 72 6.35 13.15 7.48
N GLY A 73 6.53 11.83 7.55
CA GLY A 73 7.08 11.14 8.73
C GLY A 73 6.10 11.05 9.90
N GLN A 74 4.80 11.18 9.66
CA GLN A 74 3.79 11.12 10.72
C GLN A 74 3.48 9.70 11.20
N GLY A 75 3.97 8.67 10.50
CA GLY A 75 3.80 7.29 10.91
C GLY A 75 4.14 6.28 9.81
N VAL A 76 3.75 5.03 10.06
CA VAL A 76 3.88 3.91 9.12
C VAL A 76 2.52 3.62 8.51
N ALA A 77 2.45 3.59 7.18
CA ALA A 77 1.26 3.20 6.43
C ALA A 77 1.41 1.80 5.84
N LEU A 78 0.30 1.06 5.74
CA LEU A 78 0.18 0.04 4.70
C LEU A 78 -0.10 0.77 3.39
N GLY A 79 0.53 0.35 2.28
CA GLY A 79 0.29 0.99 1.00
C GLY A 79 0.28 0.02 -0.15
N ARG A 80 -0.23 0.49 -1.29
CA ARG A 80 -0.44 -0.29 -2.50
C ARG A 80 0.73 -0.08 -3.43
N SER A 81 1.53 -1.14 -3.63
CA SER A 81 2.76 -1.07 -4.41
C SER A 81 2.63 -0.36 -5.78
N PRO A 82 1.56 -0.58 -6.59
CA PRO A 82 1.45 0.10 -7.88
C PRO A 82 1.30 1.63 -7.77
N LEU A 83 0.64 2.11 -6.71
CA LEU A 83 0.33 3.54 -6.59
C LEU A 83 1.49 4.38 -6.06
N VAL A 84 2.45 3.74 -5.38
CA VAL A 84 3.54 4.44 -4.66
C VAL A 84 4.91 3.89 -5.04
N GLY A 85 5.00 3.03 -6.05
CA GLY A 85 6.25 2.44 -6.51
C GLY A 85 7.28 3.49 -6.92
N HIS A 86 6.85 4.58 -7.58
CA HIS A 86 7.73 5.69 -7.93
C HIS A 86 8.31 6.38 -6.67
N LEU A 87 7.49 6.66 -5.65
CA LEU A 87 7.95 7.25 -4.40
C LEU A 87 8.98 6.38 -3.66
N VAL A 88 8.84 5.05 -3.78
CA VAL A 88 9.83 4.12 -3.22
C VAL A 88 11.12 4.12 -4.03
N ARG A 89 11.04 4.13 -5.37
CA ARG A 89 12.21 4.22 -6.26
C ARG A 89 13.00 5.52 -6.08
N GLU A 90 12.29 6.63 -5.87
CA GLU A 90 12.87 7.95 -5.63
C GLU A 90 13.43 8.11 -4.21
N GLY A 91 13.18 7.14 -3.31
CA GLY A 91 13.60 7.20 -1.92
C GLY A 91 12.77 8.16 -1.06
N THR A 92 11.67 8.72 -1.58
CA THR A 92 10.72 9.53 -0.82
C THR A 92 9.99 8.69 0.24
N LEU A 93 9.69 7.43 -0.09
CA LEU A 93 9.16 6.43 0.83
C LEU A 93 10.12 5.25 0.94
N ALA A 94 10.15 4.63 2.11
CA ALA A 94 10.87 3.40 2.36
C ALA A 94 9.92 2.29 2.84
N VAL A 95 10.27 1.05 2.50
CA VAL A 95 9.54 -0.16 2.92
C VAL A 95 10.36 -0.86 4.00
N PRO A 96 9.97 -0.77 5.29
CA PRO A 96 10.80 -1.24 6.39
C PRO A 96 10.90 -2.77 6.50
N PHE A 97 9.95 -3.52 5.91
CA PHE A 97 9.88 -4.97 6.04
C PHE A 97 9.92 -5.64 4.67
N ALA A 98 10.87 -6.55 4.46
CA ALA A 98 11.06 -7.26 3.20
C ALA A 98 9.97 -8.32 2.93
N LYS A 99 9.35 -8.87 3.98
CA LYS A 99 8.19 -9.77 3.89
C LYS A 99 6.91 -8.95 3.76
N SER A 100 6.55 -8.61 2.53
CA SER A 100 5.19 -8.25 2.20
C SER A 100 4.43 -9.54 1.94
N GLU A 101 3.69 -10.05 2.93
CA GLU A 101 2.64 -11.02 2.59
C GLU A 101 1.62 -10.31 1.70
N THR A 102 1.65 -10.65 0.43
CA THR A 102 0.71 -10.13 -0.56
C THR A 102 -0.65 -10.73 -0.27
N VAL A 103 -1.57 -9.91 0.23
CA VAL A 103 -3.00 -10.26 0.15
C VAL A 103 -3.35 -10.28 -1.34
N PRO A 104 -3.81 -11.40 -1.91
CA PRO A 104 -4.06 -11.51 -3.35
C PRO A 104 -5.23 -10.61 -3.73
N ARG A 105 -4.94 -9.42 -4.25
CA ARG A 105 -5.91 -8.50 -4.83
C ARG A 105 -5.36 -7.91 -6.12
N ALA A 106 -6.21 -7.83 -7.14
CA ALA A 106 -5.86 -7.37 -8.48
C ALA A 106 -6.63 -6.10 -8.86
N TYR A 107 -6.06 -5.34 -9.81
CA TYR A 107 -6.76 -4.26 -10.51
C TYR A 107 -7.39 -4.84 -11.78
N PHE A 108 -8.65 -4.49 -12.03
CA PHE A 108 -9.41 -4.98 -13.17
C PHE A 108 -9.77 -3.83 -14.11
N LEU A 109 -9.58 -4.05 -15.41
CA LEU A 109 -10.16 -3.21 -16.46
C LEU A 109 -11.58 -3.72 -16.75
N ILE A 110 -12.59 -2.89 -16.49
CA ILE A 110 -14.00 -3.21 -16.73
C ILE A 110 -14.47 -2.44 -17.96
N GLU A 111 -14.88 -3.17 -19.00
CA GLU A 111 -15.37 -2.63 -20.25
C GLU A 111 -16.90 -2.77 -20.34
N SER A 112 -17.60 -1.71 -20.73
CA SER A 112 -19.04 -1.81 -20.99
C SER A 112 -19.27 -2.66 -22.25
N ALA A 113 -20.25 -3.59 -22.18
CA ALA A 113 -20.61 -4.44 -23.32
C ALA A 113 -20.95 -3.63 -24.59
N LEU A 114 -21.55 -2.44 -24.42
CA LEU A 114 -21.91 -1.54 -25.53
C LEU A 114 -20.69 -0.84 -26.18
N ALA A 115 -19.57 -0.79 -25.47
CA ALA A 115 -18.36 -0.07 -25.88
C ALA A 115 -17.21 -1.01 -26.28
N ALA A 116 -17.23 -2.27 -25.86
CA ALA A 116 -16.15 -3.24 -26.07
C ALA A 116 -15.78 -3.44 -27.55
N GLY A 117 -16.73 -3.31 -28.48
CA GLY A 117 -16.45 -3.44 -29.93
C GLY A 117 -15.84 -2.20 -30.58
N LYS A 118 -15.72 -1.06 -29.88
CA LYS A 118 -15.24 0.19 -30.47
C LYS A 118 -13.71 0.16 -30.62
N PRO A 119 -13.15 0.50 -31.80
CA PRO A 119 -11.70 0.47 -32.03
C PRO A 119 -10.90 1.34 -31.03
N GLN A 120 -11.44 2.50 -30.62
CA GLN A 120 -10.77 3.39 -29.68
C GLN A 120 -10.69 2.79 -28.26
N VAL A 121 -11.71 2.03 -27.86
CA VAL A 121 -11.75 1.34 -26.56
C VAL A 121 -10.73 0.21 -26.54
N GLN A 122 -10.68 -0.60 -27.60
CA GLN A 122 -9.70 -1.67 -27.75
C GLN A 122 -8.26 -1.13 -27.75
N ALA A 123 -8.00 -0.04 -28.47
CA ALA A 123 -6.69 0.60 -28.51
C ALA A 123 -6.25 1.10 -27.12
N PHE A 124 -7.15 1.78 -26.40
CA PHE A 124 -6.85 2.25 -25.04
C PHE A 124 -6.65 1.09 -24.06
N ALA A 125 -7.50 0.06 -24.12
CA ALA A 125 -7.39 -1.13 -23.28
C ALA A 125 -6.07 -1.88 -23.51
N ALA A 126 -5.63 -2.01 -24.76
CA ALA A 126 -4.33 -2.59 -25.10
C ALA A 126 -3.17 -1.76 -24.52
N TRP A 127 -3.18 -0.45 -24.77
CA TRP A 127 -2.17 0.46 -24.22
C TRP A 127 -2.11 0.40 -22.68
N LEU A 128 -3.25 0.39 -22.00
CA LEU A 128 -3.29 0.36 -20.53
C LEU A 128 -2.72 -0.96 -19.96
N ARG A 129 -2.95 -2.09 -20.64
CA ARG A 129 -2.35 -3.38 -20.28
C ARG A 129 -0.83 -3.36 -20.46
N ASP A 130 -0.35 -2.75 -21.55
CA ASP A 130 1.08 -2.61 -21.81
C ASP A 130 1.77 -1.74 -20.74
N GLU A 131 1.16 -0.61 -20.37
CA GLU A 131 1.67 0.26 -19.30
C GLU A 131 1.69 -0.47 -17.94
N ALA A 132 0.63 -1.21 -17.62
CA ALA A 132 0.58 -2.02 -16.39
C ALA A 132 1.67 -3.11 -16.36
N ALA A 133 2.00 -3.70 -17.51
CA ALA A 133 3.08 -4.68 -17.62
C ALA A 133 4.48 -4.03 -17.47
N ARG A 134 4.67 -2.82 -18.01
CA ARG A 134 5.93 -2.06 -17.92
C ARG A 134 6.25 -1.62 -16.49
N ASP A 135 5.23 -1.26 -15.72
CA ASP A 135 5.39 -0.85 -14.32
C ASP A 135 5.79 -2.00 -13.39
N GLY A 136 5.78 -3.24 -13.89
CA GLY A 136 6.58 -4.36 -13.40
C GLY A 136 6.67 -4.49 -11.88
N LEU A 137 5.56 -4.85 -11.23
CA LEU A 137 5.61 -5.35 -9.87
C LEU A 137 5.92 -6.85 -9.89
N PRO A 138 6.88 -7.34 -9.09
CA PRO A 138 7.03 -8.77 -8.90
C PRO A 138 5.76 -9.31 -8.23
N GLY A 139 4.95 -10.08 -8.99
CA GLY A 139 3.78 -10.79 -8.44
C GLY A 139 2.58 -11.02 -9.36
N ALA A 140 2.54 -10.50 -10.60
CA ALA A 140 1.37 -10.69 -11.49
C ALA A 140 1.47 -11.94 -12.40
N ALA A 141 1.96 -13.07 -11.87
CA ALA A 141 1.89 -14.36 -12.54
C ALA A 141 1.43 -15.43 -11.53
N GLY A 142 0.23 -15.98 -11.76
CA GLY A 142 -0.37 -17.04 -10.94
C GLY A 142 -1.89 -16.92 -10.90
#